data_AF-A0A1Q7CBD7-F1
#
_entry.id   AF-A0A1Q7CBD7-F1
#
_cell.length_a   1.000
_cell.length_b   1.000
_cell.length_c   1.000
_cell.angle_alpha   90.00
_cell.angle_beta   90.00
_cell.angle_gamma   90.00
#
_symmetry.space_group_name_H-M   'P 1'
#
loop_
_entity.id
_entity.type
_entity.pdbx_description
1 polymer ?
#
loop_
_entity_poly.entity_id
_entity_poly.type
_entity_poly.pdbx_seq_one_letter_code
_entity_poly.pdbx_strand_id
1 'polypeptide(L)'
;MPSLAHYMTQYDHEHESGWNKFLHGVGIPIIFAGVVLLLFAKWILAAGFFLGGWVLLFLGHRIEGNHPAFFQGPIYLLVGPIWVAKEAWMFLTGTHRRPTSEGTPQSDAMK
;
A
#
# COMPACT_ATOMS: atom_id res chain seq x y z
N MET A 1 2.57 18.30 -10.08
CA MET A 1 2.09 17.13 -9.30
C MET A 1 3.29 16.24 -9.03
N PRO A 2 3.44 15.68 -7.82
CA PRO A 2 4.49 14.72 -7.52
C PRO A 2 4.46 13.52 -8.47
N SER A 3 5.61 12.88 -8.69
CA SER A 3 5.71 11.68 -9.53
C SER A 3 5.19 10.44 -8.79
N LEU A 4 4.88 9.37 -9.52
CA LEU A 4 4.53 8.08 -8.92
C LEU A 4 5.65 7.57 -7.99
N ALA A 5 6.91 7.79 -8.35
CA ALA A 5 8.06 7.42 -7.52
C ALA A 5 8.00 8.12 -6.15
N HIS A 6 7.66 9.41 -6.12
CA HIS A 6 7.49 10.14 -4.85
C HIS A 6 6.39 9.53 -3.98
N TYR A 7 5.20 9.28 -4.54
CA TYR A 7 4.11 8.64 -3.79
C TYR A 7 4.46 7.24 -3.31
N MET A 8 5.23 6.50 -4.11
CA MET A 8 5.68 5.16 -3.77
C MET A 8 6.71 5.17 -2.64
N THR A 9 7.65 6.09 -2.66
CA THR A 9 8.61 6.28 -1.57
C THR A 9 7.91 6.71 -0.28
N GLN A 10 6.95 7.65 -0.37
CA GLN A 10 6.17 8.09 0.79
C GLN A 10 5.36 6.95 1.39
N TYR A 11 4.64 6.21 0.54
CA TYR A 11 3.85 5.06 0.98
C TYR A 11 4.75 3.98 1.59
N ASP A 12 5.90 3.70 0.99
CA ASP A 12 6.84 2.70 1.52
C ASP A 12 7.38 3.09 2.89
N HIS A 13 7.69 4.37 3.11
CA HIS A 13 8.18 4.88 4.39
C HIS A 13 7.14 4.74 5.51
N GLU A 14 5.87 5.04 5.22
CA GLU A 14 4.76 4.85 6.16
C GLU A 14 4.42 3.39 6.43
N HIS A 15 4.89 2.48 5.58
CA HIS A 15 4.65 1.06 5.70
C HIS A 15 5.97 0.30 5.76
N GLU A 16 6.95 0.78 6.52
CA GLU A 16 8.25 0.10 6.66
C GLU A 16 8.21 -1.11 7.59
N SER A 17 7.38 -1.06 8.63
CA SER A 17 7.36 -2.08 9.67
C SER A 17 6.79 -3.42 9.20
N GLY A 18 7.25 -4.52 9.79
CA GLY A 18 6.78 -5.86 9.45
C GLY A 18 5.27 -6.05 9.66
N TRP A 19 4.73 -5.54 10.78
CA TRP A 19 3.31 -5.65 11.10
C TRP A 19 2.43 -4.83 10.16
N ASN A 20 2.84 -3.59 9.87
CA ASN A 20 2.07 -2.74 8.97
C ASN A 20 2.05 -3.31 7.54
N LYS A 21 3.21 -3.76 7.05
CA LYS A 21 3.34 -4.45 5.75
C LYS A 21 2.46 -5.69 5.67
N PHE A 22 2.48 -6.53 6.69
CA PHE A 22 1.71 -7.77 6.71
C PHE A 22 0.20 -7.50 6.69
N LEU A 23 -0.28 -6.62 7.58
CA LEU A 23 -1.70 -6.29 7.67
C LEU A 23 -2.22 -5.60 6.40
N HIS A 24 -1.43 -4.73 5.77
CA HIS A 24 -1.78 -4.14 4.47
C HIS A 24 -1.71 -5.15 3.33
N GLY A 25 -0.68 -6.00 3.32
CA GLY A 25 -0.49 -7.05 2.33
C GLY A 25 -1.65 -8.05 2.28
N VAL A 26 -2.29 -8.32 3.42
CA VAL A 26 -3.49 -9.17 3.51
C VAL A 26 -4.79 -8.36 3.34
N GLY A 27 -4.88 -7.20 4.00
CA GLY A 27 -6.10 -6.41 4.03
C GLY A 27 -6.48 -5.83 2.67
N ILE A 28 -5.52 -5.38 1.86
CA ILE A 28 -5.79 -4.81 0.53
C ILE A 28 -6.44 -5.87 -0.39
N PRO A 29 -5.87 -7.09 -0.57
CA PRO A 29 -6.55 -8.16 -1.31
C PRO A 29 -7.96 -8.50 -0.78
N ILE A 30 -8.16 -8.49 0.54
CA ILE A 30 -9.48 -8.72 1.15
C ILE A 30 -10.49 -7.63 0.75
N ILE A 31 -10.08 -6.35 0.72
CA ILE A 31 -10.93 -5.24 0.26
C ILE A 31 -11.36 -5.49 -1.20
N PHE A 32 -10.40 -5.82 -2.09
CA PHE A 32 -10.71 -6.13 -3.49
C PHE A 32 -11.65 -7.34 -3.62
N ALA A 33 -11.41 -8.40 -2.85
CA ALA A 33 -12.29 -9.56 -2.80
C ALA A 33 -13.71 -9.16 -2.37
N GLY A 34 -13.86 -8.30 -1.36
CA GLY A 34 -15.14 -7.75 -0.92
C GLY A 34 -15.87 -6.99 -2.03
N VAL A 35 -15.16 -6.15 -2.79
CA VAL A 35 -15.72 -5.42 -3.95
C VAL A 35 -16.17 -6.37 -5.05
N VAL A 36 -15.37 -7.40 -5.38
CA VAL A 36 -15.75 -8.42 -6.37
C VAL A 36 -16.96 -9.22 -5.89
N LEU A 37 -16.97 -9.66 -4.63
CA LEU A 37 -18.08 -10.40 -4.04
C LEU A 37 -19.38 -9.61 -4.04
N LEU A 38 -19.33 -8.28 -3.95
CA LEU A 38 -20.52 -7.43 -4.05
C LEU A 38 -21.30 -7.64 -5.36
N LEU A 39 -20.60 -8.04 -6.43
CA LEU A 39 -21.19 -8.28 -7.75
C LEU A 39 -21.81 -9.68 -7.90
N PHE A 40 -21.40 -10.66 -7.09
CA PHE A 40 -21.70 -12.08 -7.34
C PHE A 40 -22.24 -12.85 -6.12
N ALA A 41 -22.22 -12.25 -4.93
CA ALA A 41 -22.56 -12.92 -3.67
C ALA A 41 -23.53 -12.10 -2.82
N LYS A 42 -23.93 -12.66 -1.67
CA LYS A 42 -24.77 -11.96 -0.70
C LYS A 42 -24.04 -10.73 -0.17
N TRP A 43 -24.70 -9.57 -0.22
CA TRP A 43 -24.12 -8.29 0.19
C TRP A 43 -23.51 -8.31 1.61
N ILE A 44 -24.04 -9.10 2.53
CA ILE A 44 -23.53 -9.25 3.90
C ILE A 44 -22.09 -9.80 3.88
N LEU A 45 -21.82 -10.81 3.04
CA LEU A 45 -20.50 -11.39 2.92
C LEU A 45 -19.52 -10.40 2.30
N ALA A 46 -19.94 -9.72 1.23
CA ALA A 46 -19.17 -8.67 0.58
C ALA A 46 -18.80 -7.54 1.56
N ALA A 47 -19.78 -7.07 2.34
CA ALA A 47 -19.59 -6.05 3.36
C ALA A 47 -18.63 -6.52 4.47
N GLY A 48 -18.74 -7.78 4.91
CA GLY A 48 -17.82 -8.36 5.90
C GLY A 48 -16.37 -8.35 5.43
N PHE A 49 -16.11 -8.75 4.18
CA PHE A 49 -14.77 -8.68 3.58
C PHE A 49 -14.30 -7.24 3.42
N PHE A 50 -15.13 -6.37 2.85
CA PHE A 50 -14.76 -4.97 2.63
C PHE A 50 -14.41 -4.25 3.93
N LEU A 51 -15.30 -4.31 4.93
CA LEU A 51 -15.08 -3.66 6.23
C LEU A 51 -13.97 -4.34 7.02
N GLY A 52 -13.90 -5.68 7.00
CA GLY A 52 -12.84 -6.43 7.68
C GLY A 52 -11.46 -6.10 7.12
N GLY A 53 -11.34 -5.96 5.79
CA GLY A 53 -10.12 -5.50 5.15
C GLY A 53 -9.69 -4.12 5.63
N TRP A 54 -10.61 -3.14 5.65
CA TRP A 54 -10.31 -1.81 6.20
C TRP A 54 -9.88 -1.84 7.67
N VAL A 55 -10.50 -2.69 8.50
CA VAL A 55 -10.08 -2.86 9.90
C VAL A 55 -8.61 -3.32 9.98
N LEU A 56 -8.18 -4.25 9.13
CA LEU A 56 -6.78 -4.69 9.10
C LEU A 56 -5.82 -3.54 8.73
N LEU A 57 -6.18 -2.74 7.72
CA LEU A 57 -5.38 -1.57 7.30
C LEU A 57 -5.21 -0.57 8.47
N PHE A 58 -6.34 -0.18 9.09
CA PHE A 58 -6.30 0.75 10.22
C PHE A 58 -5.58 0.16 11.44
N LEU A 59 -5.70 -1.15 11.67
CA LEU A 59 -5.00 -1.82 12.76
C LEU A 59 -3.48 -1.76 12.57
N GLY A 60 -2.97 -1.93 11.35
CA GLY A 60 -1.54 -1.79 11.05
C GLY A 60 -1.02 -0.40 11.42
N HIS A 61 -1.70 0.65 10.96
CA HIS A 61 -1.36 2.02 11.33
C HIS A 61 -1.50 2.28 12.83
N ARG A 62 -2.48 1.65 13.50
CA ARG A 62 -2.70 1.81 14.94
C ARG A 62 -1.62 1.14 15.79
N ILE A 63 -1.08 0.00 15.35
CA ILE A 63 0.01 -0.71 16.05
C ILE A 63 1.29 0.12 15.96
N GLU A 64 1.59 0.67 14.79
CA GLU A 64 2.82 1.45 14.55
C GLU A 64 2.71 2.92 15.01
N GLY A 65 1.50 3.44 15.18
CA GLY A 65 1.27 4.80 15.64
C GLY A 65 1.47 5.88 14.57
N ASN A 66 1.43 5.51 13.29
CA ASN A 66 1.51 6.47 12.18
C ASN A 66 0.15 6.70 11.51
N HIS A 67 0.08 7.70 10.63
CA HIS A 67 -1.18 8.12 10.01
C HIS A 67 -1.47 7.33 8.73
N PRO A 68 -2.74 6.94 8.48
CA PRO A 68 -3.12 6.29 7.23
C PRO A 68 -2.90 7.18 6.01
N ALA A 69 -2.16 6.68 5.01
CA ALA A 69 -1.85 7.38 3.76
C ALA A 69 -3.11 7.85 3.00
N PHE A 70 -4.23 7.14 3.17
CA PHE A 70 -5.54 7.51 2.60
C PHE A 70 -5.94 8.97 2.88
N PHE A 71 -5.64 9.49 4.06
CA PHE A 71 -6.00 10.86 4.43
C PHE A 71 -5.10 11.93 3.80
N GLN A 72 -3.98 11.54 3.21
CA GLN A 72 -3.07 12.45 2.53
C GLN A 72 -3.46 12.68 1.06
N GLY A 73 -4.36 11.86 0.52
CA GLY A 73 -4.95 12.07 -0.79
C GLY A 73 -5.49 10.79 -1.43
N PRO A 74 -6.49 10.91 -2.32
CA PRO A 74 -7.13 9.76 -2.98
C PRO A 74 -6.16 8.96 -3.87
N ILE A 75 -5.06 9.56 -4.31
CA ILE A 75 -4.02 8.88 -5.10
C ILE A 75 -3.44 7.66 -4.36
N TYR A 76 -3.39 7.69 -3.03
CA TYR A 76 -2.87 6.59 -2.23
C TYR A 76 -3.74 5.33 -2.28
N LEU A 77 -5.01 5.44 -2.68
CA LEU A 77 -5.84 4.27 -2.99
C LEU A 77 -5.33 3.48 -4.19
N LEU A 78 -4.65 4.14 -5.15
CA LEU A 78 -4.04 3.48 -6.31
C LEU A 78 -2.61 3.02 -6.00
N VAL A 79 -1.89 3.76 -5.16
CA VAL A 79 -0.51 3.43 -4.75
C VAL A 79 -0.48 2.15 -3.91
N GLY A 80 -1.41 1.97 -2.98
CA GLY A 80 -1.48 0.77 -2.13
C GLY A 80 -1.53 -0.56 -2.91
N PRO A 81 -2.45 -0.74 -3.87
CA PRO A 81 -2.51 -1.93 -4.73
C PRO A 81 -1.23 -2.17 -5.53
N ILE A 82 -0.63 -1.11 -6.09
CA ILE A 82 0.64 -1.20 -6.83
C ILE A 82 1.77 -1.66 -5.90
N TRP A 83 1.82 -1.11 -4.68
CA TRP A 83 2.79 -1.48 -3.65
C TRP A 83 2.66 -2.97 -3.29
N VAL A 84 1.43 -3.47 -3.05
CA VAL A 84 1.19 -4.89 -2.74
C VAL A 84 1.59 -5.80 -3.90
N ALA A 85 1.26 -5.43 -5.14
CA ALA A 85 1.67 -6.19 -6.32
C ALA A 85 3.19 -6.26 -6.45
N LYS A 86 3.89 -5.15 -6.21
CA LYS A 86 5.35 -5.08 -6.21
C LYS A 86 5.94 -5.96 -5.10
N GLU A 87 5.41 -5.89 -3.88
CA GLU A 87 5.89 -6.69 -2.74
C GLU A 87 5.68 -8.19 -2.98
N ALA A 88 4.51 -8.58 -3.49
CA ALA A 88 4.22 -9.95 -3.89
C ALA A 88 5.18 -10.45 -4.99
N TRP A 89 5.44 -9.61 -6.00
CA TRP A 89 6.41 -9.94 -7.05
C TRP A 89 7.82 -10.15 -6.49
N MET A 90 8.29 -9.26 -5.62
CA MET A 90 9.60 -9.37 -4.99
C MET A 90 9.70 -10.63 -4.11
N PHE A 91 8.63 -10.95 -3.36
CA PHE A 91 8.55 -12.17 -2.57
C PHE A 91 8.62 -13.43 -3.44
N LEU A 92 7.86 -13.47 -4.54
CA LEU A 92 7.81 -14.62 -5.45
C LEU A 92 9.12 -14.84 -6.22
N THR A 93 9.80 -13.75 -6.61
CA THR A 93 11.04 -13.82 -7.40
C THR A 93 12.31 -13.86 -6.54
N GLY A 94 12.20 -13.71 -5.22
CA GLY A 94 13.34 -13.62 -4.31
C GLY A 94 14.22 -12.39 -4.53
N THR A 95 13.75 -11.39 -5.28
CA THR A 95 14.52 -10.16 -5.50
C THR A 95 14.49 -9.30 -4.24
N HIS A 96 15.65 -9.09 -3.62
CA HIS A 96 15.77 -8.15 -2.50
C HIS A 96 15.70 -6.70 -2.99
N ARG A 97 15.07 -5.83 -2.19
CA ARG A 97 15.15 -4.38 -2.43
C ARG A 97 16.61 -3.95 -2.36
N ARG A 98 17.11 -3.34 -3.44
CA ARG A 98 18.33 -2.53 -3.36
C ARG A 98 17.97 -1.20 -2.66
N PRO A 99 18.76 -0.74 -1.67
CA PRO A 99 18.57 0.59 -1.11
C PRO A 99 18.70 1.61 -2.25
N THR A 100 17.65 2.38 -2.51
CA THR A 100 17.67 3.44 -3.51
C THR A 100 18.60 4.55 -3.05
N SER A 101 19.86 4.50 -3.48
CA SER A 101 20.85 5.56 -3.25
C SER A 101 20.77 6.67 -4.31
N GLU A 102 19.79 6.65 -5.20
CA GLU A 102 19.69 7.60 -6.32
C GLU A 102 18.30 8.22 -6.41
N GLY A 103 18.14 9.28 -5.62
CA GLY A 103 17.11 10.29 -5.77
C GLY A 103 17.71 11.69 -5.77
N THR A 104 18.97 11.85 -6.20
CA THR A 104 19.51 13.17 -6.52
C THR A 104 18.98 13.54 -7.89
N PRO A 105 18.10 14.54 -8.04
CA PRO A 105 17.93 15.16 -9.34
C PRO A 105 19.30 15.74 -9.69
N GLN A 106 19.84 15.33 -10.82
CA GLN A 106 20.92 16.05 -11.49
C GLN A 106 20.37 17.42 -11.91
N SER A 107 20.18 18.34 -10.96
CA SER A 107 20.07 19.76 -11.23
C SER A 107 21.47 20.34 -11.08
N ASP A 108 21.94 20.94 -12.17
CA ASP A 108 23.04 21.91 -12.22
C ASP A 108 24.44 21.32 -12.46
N ALA A 109 24.56 20.65 -13.60
CA ALA A 109 25.65 21.00 -14.53
C ALA A 109 25.40 22.42 -15.09
N MET A 110 25.50 23.46 -14.26
CA MET A 110 25.75 24.86 -14.69
C MET A 110 26.02 25.74 -13.47
N LYS A 111 27.30 25.84 -13.10
CA LYS A 111 27.99 27.05 -12.60
C LYS A 111 29.48 26.77 -12.54
#